data_AF-A0A925KEJ4-F1
#
_entry.id   AF-A0A925KEJ4-F1
#
_cell.length_a   1.000
_cell.length_b   1.000
_cell.length_c   1.000
_cell.angle_alpha   90.00
_cell.angle_beta   90.00
_cell.angle_gamma   90.00
#
_symmetry.space_group_name_H-M   'P 1'
#
loop_
_entity.id
_entity.type
_entity.pdbx_description
1 polymer ?
#
loop_
_entity_poly.entity_id
_entity_poly.type
_entity_poly.pdbx_seq_one_letter_code
_entity_poly.pdbx_strand_id
1 'polypeptide(L)' 'MAKRSKTTGLPIINPRARAIDIGSRFHVVAVPVEMDDDPVQTFQAFMADWLKAVGVTTAAFVRRSHRDRC' A
#
# COMPACT_ATOMS: atom_id res chain seq x y z
N MET A 1 -0.40 2.36 -24.99
CA MET A 1 -1.78 2.55 -24.53
C MET A 1 -2.09 1.51 -23.46
N ALA A 2 -2.14 1.90 -22.18
CA ALA A 2 -2.48 0.97 -21.10
C ALA A 2 -4.01 0.82 -20.99
N LYS A 3 -4.49 -0.42 -21.08
CA LYS A 3 -5.91 -0.77 -21.11
C LYS A 3 -6.53 -0.51 -19.73
N ARG A 4 -7.46 0.45 -19.65
CA ARG A 4 -8.30 0.69 -18.46
C ARG A 4 -9.14 -0.57 -18.19
N SER A 5 -8.69 -1.40 -17.27
CA SER A 5 -9.54 -2.43 -16.68
C SER A 5 -10.65 -1.72 -15.89
N LYS A 6 -11.91 -1.90 -16.30
CA LYS A 6 -13.06 -1.47 -15.49
C LYS A 6 -13.07 -2.37 -14.26
N THR A 7 -12.53 -1.89 -13.15
CA THR A 7 -12.58 -2.59 -11.86
C THR A 7 -14.04 -2.76 -11.43
N THR A 8 -14.61 -3.95 -11.64
CA THR A 8 -15.83 -4.43 -10.96
C THR A 8 -15.49 -4.72 -9.50
N GLY A 9 -15.10 -3.69 -8.77
CA GLY A 9 -14.69 -3.76 -7.37
C GLY A 9 -15.45 -2.78 -6.51
N LEU A 10 -15.31 -2.93 -5.19
CA LEU A 10 -15.85 -1.99 -4.21
C LEU A 10 -15.44 -0.55 -4.58
N PRO A 11 -16.33 0.44 -4.37
CA PRO A 11 -16.03 1.83 -4.67
C PRO A 11 -14.75 2.26 -3.94
N ILE A 12 -13.82 2.88 -4.68
CA ILE A 12 -12.59 3.42 -4.13
C ILE A 12 -12.96 4.66 -3.30
N ILE A 13 -13.00 4.51 -1.98
CA ILE A 13 -13.31 5.60 -1.04
C ILE A 13 -12.11 6.49 -0.72
N ASN A 14 -10.89 5.98 -0.91
CA ASN A 14 -9.66 6.73 -0.69
C ASN A 14 -8.65 6.43 -1.81
N PRO A 15 -8.60 7.26 -2.86
CA PRO A 15 -7.70 7.06 -4.00
C PRO A 15 -6.21 7.11 -3.64
N ARG A 16 -5.88 7.78 -2.53
CA ARG A 16 -4.51 7.92 -2.02
C ARG A 16 -4.19 6.94 -0.89
N ALA A 17 -5.10 6.01 -0.57
CA ALA A 17 -4.83 4.93 0.35
C ALA A 17 -3.90 3.89 -0.28
N ARG A 18 -3.03 3.33 0.55
CA ARG A 18 -2.04 2.30 0.17
C ARG A 18 -2.08 1.12 1.10
N ALA A 19 -1.85 -0.05 0.52
CA ALA A 19 -1.69 -1.28 1.27
C ALA A 19 -0.24 -1.39 1.74
N ILE A 20 -0.06 -1.57 3.05
CA ILE A 20 1.25 -1.80 3.66
C ILE A 20 1.19 -3.17 4.36
N ASP A 21 2.09 -4.07 3.99
CA ASP A 21 2.38 -5.29 4.75
C ASP A 21 3.63 -5.07 5.59
N ILE A 22 3.45 -5.11 6.91
CA ILE A 22 4.51 -4.87 7.89
C ILE A 22 4.96 -6.23 8.44
N GLY A 23 6.07 -6.73 7.89
CA GLY A 23 6.78 -7.90 8.41
C GLY A 23 7.82 -7.53 9.48
N SER A 24 8.38 -8.55 10.13
CA SER A 24 9.45 -8.39 11.13
C SER A 24 10.83 -8.10 10.53
N ARG A 25 11.02 -8.39 9.24
CA ARG A 25 12.30 -8.23 8.52
C ARG A 25 12.27 -7.07 7.52
N PHE A 26 11.11 -6.84 6.91
CA PHE A 26 10.91 -5.81 5.90
C PHE A 26 9.43 -5.45 5.81
N HIS A 27 9.17 -4.35 5.12
CA HIS A 27 7.83 -3.85 4.84
C HIS A 27 7.64 -3.75 3.33
N VAL A 28 6.44 -4.10 2.86
CA VAL A 28 6.07 -3.99 1.44
C VAL A 28 4.95 -2.98 1.31
N VAL A 29 5.08 -2.05 0.36
CA VAL A 29 4.06 -1.06 0.06
C VAL A 29 3.64 -1.16 -1.40
N ALA A 30 2.34 -1.19 -1.65
CA ALA A 30 1.77 -1.17 -3.00
C ALA A 30 0.97 0.12 -3.25
N VAL A 31 1.26 0.77 -4.38
CA VAL A 31 0.57 1.95 -4.91
C VAL A 31 -0.07 1.64 -6.27
N PRO A 32 -1.12 2.37 -6.70
CA PRO A 32 -1.60 2.28 -8.07
C PRO A 32 -0.50 2.65 -9.06
N VAL A 33 -0.47 1.95 -10.20
CA VAL A 33 0.58 2.04 -11.23
C VAL A 33 0.76 3.42 -11.84
N GLU A 34 -0.24 4.29 -11.69
CA GLU A 34 -0.20 5.67 -12.14
C GLU A 34 0.57 6.62 -11.20
N MET A 35 1.05 6.16 -10.04
CA MET A 35 1.61 7.03 -9.00
C MET A 35 3.12 6.88 -8.79
N ASP A 36 3.72 5.79 -9.27
CA ASP A 36 5.16 5.55 -9.21
C ASP A 36 5.55 4.61 -10.36
N ASP A 37 6.76 4.76 -10.90
CA ASP A 37 7.31 3.89 -11.95
C ASP A 37 7.64 2.48 -11.40
N ASP A 38 7.93 2.38 -10.10
CA ASP A 38 8.03 1.14 -9.33
C ASP A 38 6.90 1.06 -8.29
N PRO A 39 5.71 0.59 -8.67
CA PRO A 39 4.50 0.69 -7.85
C PRO A 39 4.47 -0.26 -6.64
N VAL A 40 5.46 -1.15 -6.50
CA VAL A 40 5.58 -2.07 -5.36
C VAL A 40 7.00 -2.03 -4.82
N GLN A 41 7.19 -1.39 -3.67
CA GLN A 41 8.51 -1.21 -3.08
C GLN A 41 8.68 -1.95 -1.75
N THR A 42 9.92 -2.36 -1.47
CA THR A 42 10.32 -3.06 -0.25
C THR A 42 11.27 -2.19 0.58
N PHE A 43 10.97 -2.04 1.86
CA PHE A 43 11.75 -1.22 2.80
C PHE A 43 12.23 -2.07 3.97
N GLN A 44 13.46 -1.84 4.44
CA GLN A 44 13.98 -2.47 5.65
C GLN A 44 13.43 -1.80 6.92
N ALA A 45 13.27 -0.48 6.88
CA ALA A 45 12.64 0.36 7.91
C ALA A 45 12.33 1.75 7.30
N PHE A 46 11.56 2.58 8.01
CA PHE A 46 11.33 4.00 7.71
C PHE A 46 11.05 4.35 6.24
N MET A 47 9.78 4.27 5.83
CA MET A 47 9.32 4.55 4.46
C MET A 47 8.64 5.92 4.28
N ALA A 48 8.69 6.78 5.30
CA ALA A 48 7.88 8.01 5.36
C ALA A 48 8.18 8.99 4.23
N ASP A 49 9.44 9.13 3.83
CA ASP A 49 9.83 10.11 2.80
C ASP A 49 9.40 9.66 1.40
N TRP A 50 9.50 8.37 1.12
CA TRP A 50 8.96 7.82 -0.12
C TRP A 50 7.43 7.93 -0.18
N LEU A 51 6.73 7.61 0.91
CA LEU A 51 5.27 7.79 0.99
C LEU A 51 4.85 9.25 0.73
N LYS A 52 5.60 10.23 1.24
CA LYS A 52 5.36 11.65 0.95
C LYS A 52 5.62 11.99 -0.51
N ALA A 53 6.72 11.50 -1.10
CA ALA A 53 7.08 11.76 -2.49
C ALA A 53 6.01 11.25 -3.47
N VAL A 54 5.43 10.07 -3.21
CA VAL A 54 4.34 9.48 -4.00
C VAL A 54 2.97 10.12 -3.69
N GLY A 55 2.90 11.05 -2.73
CA GLY A 55 1.68 11.76 -2.38
C GLY A 55 0.68 10.92 -1.58
N VAL A 56 1.16 9.96 -0.78
CA VAL A 56 0.32 9.14 0.10
C VAL A 56 -0.10 9.96 1.33
N THR A 57 -1.41 10.15 1.49
CA THR A 57 -1.98 10.89 2.63
C THR A 57 -2.66 9.99 3.66
N THR A 58 -2.87 8.72 3.33
CA THR A 58 -3.52 7.76 4.20
C THR A 58 -2.91 6.38 4.01
N ALA A 59 -2.55 5.72 5.11
CA ALA A 59 -2.07 4.35 5.12
C ALA A 59 -3.02 3.50 5.97
N ALA A 60 -3.35 2.30 5.47
CA ALA A 60 -4.11 1.32 6.21
C ALA A 60 -3.27 0.06 6.40
N PHE A 61 -3.24 -0.46 7.62
CA PHE A 61 -2.60 -1.72 7.95
C PHE A 61 -3.59 -2.59 8.71
N VAL A 62 -3.56 -3.89 8.46
CA VAL A 62 -4.36 -4.84 9.22
C VAL A 62 -3.59 -5.27 10.46
N ARG A 63 -4.18 -5.10 11.64
CA ARG A 63 -3.62 -5.66 12.87
C ARG A 63 -4.01 -7.14 12.93
N ARG A 64 -3.03 -8.04 12.76
CA ARG A 64 -3.23 -9.46 13.10
C ARG A 64 -3.32 -9.60 14.62
N SER A 65 -4.53 -9.83 15.12
CA SER A 65 -4.76 -10.13 16.54
C SER A 65 -4.11 -11.48 16.89
N HIS A 66 -3.27 -11.51 17.92
CA HIS A 66 -2.73 -12.76 18.46
C HIS A 66 -3.72 -13.52 19.35
N ARG A 67 -4.92 -12.98 19.60
CA ARG A 67 -5.91 -13.57 20.51
C ARG A 67 -6.58 -14.85 20.00
N ASP A 68 -6.37 -15.21 18.74
CA ASP A 68 -6.97 -16.41 18.13
C ASP A 68 -5.95 -17.56 18.02
N ARG A 69 -4.83 -17.47 18.76
CA ARG A 69 -3.85 -18.55 18.93
C ARG A 69 -3.97 -19.15 20.34
N CYS A 70 -5.12 -19.75 20.63
CA CYS A 70 -5.35 -20.77 21.66
C CYS A 70 -6.65 -21.52 21.33
#